data_AF-A0A942ZDZ2-F1
#
_entry.id   AF-A0A942ZDZ2-F1
#
_cell.length_a   1.000
_cell.length_b   1.000
_cell.length_c   1.000
_cell.angle_alpha   90.00
_cell.angle_beta   90.00
_cell.angle_gamma   90.00
#
_symmetry.space_group_name_H-M   'P 1'
#
loop_
_entity.id
_entity.type
_entity.pdbx_description
1 polymer ?
#
loop_
_entity_poly.entity_id
_entity_poly.type
_entity_poly.pdbx_seq_one_letter_code
_entity_poly.pdbx_strand_id
1 'polypeptide(L)'
;MKKVFNSEQSGRSMVEMLGVLAIIGVLSVGGISGYSKAMAKFKLTKAQDQLTMLLMNIRTAYATSPSYTGLTPANAVAYNLAPTDMVSGTGDSATLHNAFGGEVLIKAGGTSNTKFAIVFNGLGKETCASLASTDWGSDGLVGINISEAAVDDPTFAPAHDGSSTAAAKALPVPLSQAFTECKSGNAVNSITWVYY
;
A
#
# COMPACT_ATOMS: atom_id res chain seq x y z
N MET A 1 -55.10 -42.63 34.17
CA MET A 1 -54.73 -42.62 32.73
C MET A 1 -53.55 -41.68 32.56
N LYS A 2 -52.35 -42.20 32.26
CA LYS A 2 -51.13 -41.40 32.04
C LYS A 2 -51.02 -41.11 30.54
N LYS A 3 -51.10 -39.83 30.16
CA LYS A 3 -50.80 -39.39 28.78
C LYS A 3 -49.29 -39.49 28.58
N VAL A 4 -48.86 -40.46 27.78
CA VAL A 4 -47.49 -40.54 27.28
C VAL A 4 -47.38 -39.57 26.11
N PHE A 5 -46.60 -38.50 26.28
CA PHE A 5 -46.24 -37.62 25.18
C PHE A 5 -45.14 -38.34 24.38
N ASN A 6 -45.50 -38.90 23.23
CA ASN A 6 -44.51 -39.37 22.26
C ASN A 6 -43.78 -38.14 21.72
N SER A 7 -42.53 -37.97 22.17
CA SER A 7 -41.59 -37.08 21.51
C SER A 7 -41.16 -37.80 20.24
N GLU A 8 -41.76 -37.42 19.11
CA GLU A 8 -41.23 -37.70 17.77
C GLU A 8 -39.86 -37.02 17.71
N GLN A 9 -38.81 -37.71 18.14
CA GLN A 9 -37.45 -37.33 17.78
C GLN A 9 -37.37 -37.54 16.27
N SER A 10 -37.65 -36.48 15.51
CA SER A 10 -37.27 -36.39 14.10
C SER A 10 -35.76 -36.50 14.07
N GLY A 11 -35.30 -37.75 14.01
CA GLY A 11 -33.90 -38.11 14.00
C GLY A 11 -33.34 -37.56 12.71
N ARG A 12 -32.64 -36.44 12.80
CA ARG A 12 -31.78 -35.97 11.71
C ARG A 12 -30.89 -37.14 11.35
N SER A 13 -30.99 -37.61 10.11
CA SER A 13 -30.11 -38.67 9.63
C SER A 13 -28.67 -38.18 9.80
N MET A 14 -27.73 -39.06 10.17
CA MET A 14 -26.31 -38.66 10.34
C MET A 14 -25.79 -37.92 9.10
N VAL A 15 -26.28 -38.29 7.91
CA VAL A 15 -25.94 -37.66 6.63
C VAL A 15 -26.47 -36.22 6.52
N GLU A 16 -27.66 -35.93 7.06
CA GLU A 16 -28.23 -34.57 7.04
C GLU A 16 -27.43 -33.61 7.91
N MET A 17 -26.89 -34.09 9.04
CA MET A 17 -26.04 -33.27 9.91
C MET A 17 -24.64 -33.08 9.30
N LEU A 18 -24.10 -34.10 8.61
CA LEU A 18 -22.86 -33.99 7.86
C LEU A 18 -22.94 -32.97 6.72
N GLY A 19 -24.06 -32.94 5.99
CA GLY A 19 -24.28 -31.94 4.94
C GLY A 19 -24.27 -30.50 5.47
N VAL A 20 -24.92 -30.27 6.62
CA VAL A 20 -24.94 -28.95 7.28
C VAL A 20 -23.53 -28.56 7.75
N LEU A 21 -22.76 -29.48 8.33
CA LEU A 21 -21.40 -29.19 8.78
C LEU A 21 -20.45 -28.89 7.60
N ALA A 22 -20.61 -29.58 6.47
CA ALA A 22 -19.84 -29.31 5.27
C ALA A 22 -20.11 -27.90 4.73
N ILE A 23 -21.39 -27.48 4.67
CA ILE A 23 -21.78 -26.14 4.23
C ILE A 23 -21.24 -25.07 5.19
N ILE A 24 -21.38 -25.27 6.50
CA ILE A 24 -20.83 -24.35 7.50
C ILE A 24 -19.31 -24.21 7.33
N GLY A 25 -18.60 -25.34 7.17
CA GLY A 25 -17.14 -25.33 6.97
C GLY A 25 -16.71 -24.52 5.75
N VAL A 26 -17.35 -24.71 4.59
CA VAL A 26 -17.02 -23.97 3.36
C VAL A 26 -17.39 -22.49 3.48
N LEU A 27 -18.55 -22.16 4.04
CA LEU A 27 -18.96 -20.77 4.23
C LEU A 27 -18.06 -20.04 5.21
N SER A 28 -17.59 -20.70 6.28
CA SER A 28 -16.63 -20.13 7.22
C SER A 28 -15.29 -19.81 6.55
N VAL A 29 -14.71 -20.75 5.81
CA VAL A 29 -13.42 -20.52 5.12
C VAL A 29 -13.57 -19.50 3.99
N GLY A 30 -14.68 -19.55 3.23
CA GLY A 30 -15.00 -18.59 2.17
C GLY A 30 -15.21 -17.18 2.71
N GLY A 31 -15.93 -17.03 3.82
CA GLY A 31 -16.18 -15.74 4.46
C GLY A 31 -14.91 -15.10 5.05
N ILE A 32 -14.10 -15.89 5.75
CA ILE A 32 -12.85 -15.39 6.37
C ILE A 32 -11.84 -14.97 5.29
N SER A 33 -11.64 -15.80 4.26
CA SER A 33 -10.72 -15.48 3.16
C SER A 33 -11.23 -14.34 2.29
N GLY A 34 -12.55 -14.24 2.06
CA GLY A 34 -13.18 -13.14 1.34
C GLY A 34 -13.01 -11.80 2.04
N TYR A 35 -13.24 -11.75 3.36
CA TYR A 35 -13.05 -10.53 4.16
C TYR A 35 -11.61 -10.02 4.09
N SER A 36 -10.63 -10.91 4.29
CA SER A 36 -9.21 -10.54 4.26
C SER A 36 -8.80 -9.95 2.90
N LYS A 37 -9.26 -10.56 1.79
CA LYS A 37 -9.00 -10.05 0.43
C LYS A 37 -9.69 -8.71 0.17
N ALA A 38 -10.93 -8.54 0.60
CA ALA A 38 -11.65 -7.28 0.45
C ALA A 38 -10.97 -6.14 1.24
N MET A 39 -10.51 -6.43 2.46
CA MET A 39 -9.77 -5.47 3.27
C MET A 39 -8.40 -5.12 2.67
N ALA A 40 -7.69 -6.09 2.12
CA ALA A 40 -6.44 -5.83 1.40
C ALA A 40 -6.67 -4.90 0.19
N LYS A 41 -7.73 -5.13 -0.59
CA LYS A 41 -8.10 -4.26 -1.71
C LYS A 41 -8.50 -2.86 -1.26
N PHE A 42 -9.29 -2.74 -0.19
CA PHE A 42 -9.66 -1.45 0.39
C PHE A 42 -8.43 -0.65 0.84
N LYS A 43 -7.51 -1.28 1.57
CA LYS A 43 -6.26 -0.64 1.99
C LYS A 43 -5.38 -0.25 0.80
N LEU A 44 -5.35 -1.07 -0.25
CA LEU A 44 -4.59 -0.76 -1.46
C LEU A 44 -5.14 0.47 -2.17
N THR A 45 -6.45 0.57 -2.39
CA THR A 45 -7.08 1.77 -2.94
C THR A 45 -6.82 2.97 -2.05
N LYS A 46 -6.95 2.82 -0.73
CA LYS A 46 -6.64 3.88 0.22
C LYS A 46 -5.18 4.35 0.14
N ALA A 47 -4.23 3.43 -0.02
CA ALA A 47 -2.82 3.77 -0.20
C ALA A 47 -2.56 4.51 -1.52
N GLN A 48 -3.28 4.18 -2.60
CA GLN A 48 -3.22 4.90 -3.87
C GLN A 48 -3.76 6.33 -3.74
N ASP A 49 -4.89 6.50 -3.05
CA ASP A 49 -5.49 7.81 -2.78
C ASP A 49 -4.53 8.67 -1.93
N GLN A 50 -3.95 8.07 -0.88
CA GLN A 50 -2.95 8.70 -0.01
C GLN A 50 -1.75 9.21 -0.80
N LEU A 51 -1.16 8.38 -1.67
CA LEU A 51 -0.02 8.78 -2.49
C LEU A 51 -0.38 9.91 -3.46
N THR A 52 -1.53 9.78 -4.14
CA THR A 52 -1.99 10.76 -5.15
C THR A 52 -2.30 12.12 -4.51
N MET A 53 -3.00 12.12 -3.36
CA MET A 53 -3.30 13.35 -2.63
C MET A 53 -2.03 14.03 -2.11
N LEU A 54 -1.13 13.26 -1.50
CA LEU A 54 0.14 13.76 -1.01
C LEU A 54 0.98 14.37 -2.15
N LEU A 55 1.07 13.68 -3.29
CA LEU A 55 1.74 14.16 -4.50
C LEU A 55 1.17 15.51 -4.98
N MET A 56 -0.15 15.60 -5.12
CA MET A 56 -0.82 16.83 -5.57
C MET A 56 -0.60 17.98 -4.60
N ASN A 57 -0.65 17.73 -3.29
CA ASN A 57 -0.44 18.75 -2.28
C ASN A 57 1.01 19.26 -2.26
N ILE A 58 2.01 18.36 -2.37
CA ILE A 58 3.41 18.75 -2.48
C ILE A 58 3.64 19.61 -3.73
N ARG A 59 3.13 19.17 -4.89
CA ARG A 59 3.26 19.95 -6.14
C ARG A 59 2.63 21.33 -6.03
N THR A 60 1.44 21.40 -5.46
CA THR A 60 0.73 22.68 -5.29
C THR A 60 1.49 23.61 -4.33
N ALA A 61 1.99 23.08 -3.22
CA ALA A 61 2.72 23.87 -2.21
C ALA A 61 4.06 24.40 -2.72
N TYR A 62 4.75 23.65 -3.59
CA TYR A 62 6.05 24.01 -4.14
C TYR A 62 5.96 24.53 -5.59
N ALA A 63 4.77 24.79 -6.14
CA ALA A 63 4.58 25.17 -7.54
C ALA A 63 5.35 26.44 -7.97
N THR A 64 5.60 27.35 -7.04
CA THR A 64 6.36 28.60 -7.27
C THR A 64 7.83 28.49 -6.89
N SER A 65 8.24 27.37 -6.28
CA SER A 65 9.60 27.12 -5.85
C SER A 65 10.32 26.24 -6.87
N PRO A 66 11.53 26.60 -7.33
CA PRO A 66 12.33 25.74 -8.19
C PRO A 66 12.94 24.54 -7.45
N SER A 67 12.73 24.45 -6.13
CA SER A 67 13.37 23.47 -5.25
C SER A 67 12.43 23.01 -4.15
N TYR A 68 12.48 21.72 -3.81
CA TYR A 68 11.76 21.11 -2.69
C TYR A 68 12.52 21.24 -1.36
N THR A 69 13.53 22.11 -1.28
CA THR A 69 14.33 22.30 -0.07
C THR A 69 13.43 22.51 1.16
N GLY A 70 13.72 21.76 2.24
CA GLY A 70 12.91 21.77 3.45
C GLY A 70 11.71 20.81 3.44
N LEU A 71 11.44 20.12 2.32
CA LEU A 71 10.42 19.06 2.30
C LEU A 71 10.89 17.88 3.16
N THR A 72 10.21 17.70 4.28
CA THR A 72 10.40 16.65 5.28
C THR A 72 9.03 16.19 5.78
N PRO A 73 8.91 15.01 6.42
CA PRO A 73 7.65 14.56 6.98
C PRO A 73 7.04 15.56 7.98
N ALA A 74 7.85 16.15 8.86
CA ALA A 74 7.40 17.15 9.82
C ALA A 74 6.80 18.40 9.15
N ASN A 75 7.47 18.95 8.13
CA ASN A 75 6.97 20.10 7.39
C ASN A 75 5.75 19.75 6.53
N ALA A 76 5.68 18.53 5.99
CA ALA A 76 4.51 18.06 5.26
C ALA A 76 3.26 17.99 6.15
N VAL A 77 3.41 17.63 7.43
CA VAL A 77 2.32 17.70 8.42
C VAL A 77 2.01 19.14 8.79
N ALA A 78 3.03 19.96 9.08
CA ALA A 78 2.83 21.36 9.49
C ALA A 78 2.09 22.21 8.46
N TYR A 79 2.33 21.94 7.17
CA TYR A 79 1.67 22.63 6.06
C TYR A 79 0.41 21.92 5.55
N ASN A 80 -0.07 20.87 6.24
CA ASN A 80 -1.23 20.06 5.86
C ASN A 80 -1.13 19.48 4.43
N LEU A 81 0.08 19.10 4.01
CA LEU A 81 0.31 18.46 2.71
C LEU A 81 -0.05 16.97 2.77
N ALA A 82 0.18 16.34 3.92
CA ALA A 82 -0.18 14.95 4.13
C ALA A 82 -1.68 14.82 4.49
N PRO A 83 -2.39 13.84 3.90
CA PRO A 83 -3.73 13.46 4.35
C PRO A 83 -3.76 13.17 5.86
N THR A 84 -4.82 13.62 6.56
CA THR A 84 -4.91 13.52 8.02
C THR A 84 -4.91 12.09 8.54
N ASP A 85 -5.33 11.13 7.72
CA ASP A 85 -5.35 9.71 8.04
C ASP A 85 -3.97 9.04 7.88
N MET A 86 -2.98 9.74 7.33
CA MET A 86 -1.57 9.32 7.33
C MET A 86 -0.81 9.83 8.56
N VAL A 87 -1.28 10.91 9.19
CA VAL A 87 -0.55 11.59 10.27
C VAL A 87 -0.73 10.84 11.58
N SER A 88 0.39 10.50 12.22
CA SER A 88 0.42 9.97 13.58
C SER A 88 1.27 10.88 14.47
N GLY A 89 0.69 11.36 15.57
CA GLY A 89 1.32 12.35 16.45
C GLY A 89 1.04 13.80 16.05
N THR A 90 1.69 14.74 16.73
CA THR A 90 1.52 16.19 16.54
C THR A 90 2.86 16.91 16.65
N GLY A 91 3.00 18.07 15.97
CA GLY A 91 4.22 18.88 16.01
C GLY A 91 5.44 18.22 15.37
N ASP A 92 6.63 18.47 15.90
CA ASP A 92 7.91 17.98 15.35
C ASP A 92 8.10 16.45 15.42
N SER A 93 7.28 15.77 16.23
CA SER A 93 7.26 14.30 16.35
C SER A 93 6.23 13.64 15.42
N ALA A 94 5.56 14.42 14.56
CA ALA A 94 4.58 13.87 13.64
C ALA A 94 5.25 12.96 12.61
N THR A 95 4.75 11.73 12.53
CA THR A 95 5.20 10.71 11.59
C THR A 95 4.07 10.42 10.60
N LEU A 96 4.44 9.91 9.43
CA LEU A 96 3.47 9.53 8.41
C LEU A 96 3.44 8.02 8.30
N HIS A 97 2.24 7.45 8.20
CA HIS A 97 2.02 6.03 7.97
C HIS A 97 1.07 5.83 6.80
N ASN A 98 1.33 4.79 6.01
CA ASN A 98 0.45 4.38 4.92
C ASN A 98 -0.73 3.55 5.46
N ALA A 99 -1.70 3.24 4.60
CA ALA A 99 -2.88 2.42 4.94
C ALA A 99 -2.56 1.00 5.48
N PHE A 100 -1.33 0.53 5.33
CA PHE A 100 -0.84 -0.75 5.85
C PHE A 100 -0.11 -0.63 7.20
N GLY A 101 0.08 0.60 7.69
CA GLY A 101 0.75 0.89 8.97
C GLY A 101 2.27 1.07 8.86
N GLY A 102 2.83 0.91 7.66
CA GLY A 102 4.25 1.16 7.43
C GLY A 102 4.54 2.66 7.33
N GLU A 103 5.75 3.05 7.72
CA GLU A 103 6.18 4.45 7.69
C GLU A 103 6.21 5.02 6.27
N VAL A 104 5.91 6.32 6.16
CA VAL A 104 6.00 7.09 4.93
C VAL A 104 7.02 8.20 5.11
N LEU A 105 8.01 8.22 4.23
CA LEU A 105 9.04 9.26 4.22
C LEU A 105 8.89 10.12 2.99
N ILE A 106 9.14 11.41 3.17
CA ILE A 106 9.14 12.39 2.09
C ILE A 106 10.44 13.16 2.19
N LYS A 107 11.20 13.20 1.09
CA LYS A 107 12.51 13.85 1.09
C LYS A 107 12.75 14.56 -0.22
N ALA A 108 13.26 15.78 -0.14
CA ALA A 108 13.82 16.48 -1.30
C ALA A 108 15.22 15.98 -1.64
N GLY A 109 15.57 15.98 -2.92
CA GLY A 109 16.89 15.60 -3.39
C GLY A 109 17.09 15.79 -4.88
N GLY A 110 18.09 15.11 -5.44
CA GLY A 110 18.62 15.43 -6.76
C GLY A 110 19.49 16.69 -6.76
N THR A 111 20.00 17.07 -7.92
CA THR A 111 20.84 18.26 -8.07
C THR A 111 20.05 19.50 -7.65
N SER A 112 20.53 20.23 -6.63
CA SER A 112 19.85 21.42 -6.10
C SER A 112 18.44 21.19 -5.54
N ASN A 113 18.12 19.97 -5.09
CA ASN A 113 16.80 19.61 -4.53
C ASN A 113 15.63 19.84 -5.50
N THR A 114 15.86 19.68 -6.81
CA THR A 114 14.83 19.81 -7.85
C THR A 114 14.00 18.54 -8.05
N LYS A 115 14.12 17.57 -7.14
CA LYS A 115 13.32 16.34 -7.13
C LYS A 115 12.85 16.10 -5.70
N PHE A 116 11.81 15.30 -5.55
CA PHE A 116 11.42 14.75 -4.27
C PHE A 116 11.05 13.27 -4.41
N ALA A 117 11.18 12.57 -3.29
CA ALA A 117 10.84 11.16 -3.19
C ALA A 117 9.74 10.98 -2.13
N ILE A 118 8.79 10.11 -2.44
CA ILE A 118 7.83 9.57 -1.47
C ILE A 118 8.16 8.09 -1.30
N VAL A 119 8.37 7.65 -0.07
CA VAL A 119 8.70 6.27 0.28
C VAL A 119 7.56 5.68 1.06
N PHE A 120 7.02 4.54 0.64
CA PHE A 120 6.14 3.72 1.47
C PHE A 120 6.91 2.50 1.95
N ASN A 121 7.16 2.41 3.27
CA ASN A 121 7.76 1.26 3.91
C ASN A 121 6.69 0.26 4.38
N GLY A 122 7.13 -0.94 4.78
CA GLY A 122 6.26 -1.90 5.48
C GLY A 122 5.20 -2.58 4.60
N LEU A 123 5.50 -2.79 3.31
CA LEU A 123 4.55 -3.37 2.36
C LEU A 123 4.72 -4.89 2.27
N GLY A 124 3.59 -5.62 2.31
CA GLY A 124 3.54 -7.04 1.98
C GLY A 124 3.84 -7.29 0.50
N LYS A 125 4.24 -8.53 0.15
CA LYS A 125 4.64 -8.92 -1.21
C LYS A 125 3.61 -8.55 -2.28
N GLU A 126 2.37 -8.96 -2.12
CA GLU A 126 1.30 -8.75 -3.11
C GLU A 126 0.95 -7.26 -3.23
N THR A 127 0.92 -6.56 -2.11
CA THR A 127 0.66 -5.11 -2.06
C THR A 127 1.78 -4.34 -2.76
N CYS A 128 3.04 -4.66 -2.46
CA CYS A 128 4.21 -4.05 -3.08
C CYS A 128 4.18 -4.26 -4.59
N ALA A 129 3.98 -5.50 -5.04
CA ALA A 129 3.93 -5.81 -6.46
C ALA A 129 2.79 -5.06 -7.16
N SER A 130 1.61 -5.00 -6.54
CA SER A 130 0.46 -4.32 -7.10
C SER A 130 0.63 -2.79 -7.16
N LEU A 131 1.19 -2.16 -6.11
CA LEU A 131 1.46 -0.72 -6.10
C LEU A 131 2.57 -0.34 -7.09
N ALA A 132 3.63 -1.13 -7.19
CA ALA A 132 4.72 -0.89 -8.15
C ALA A 132 4.25 -1.00 -9.60
N SER A 133 3.34 -1.94 -9.89
CA SER A 133 2.75 -2.13 -11.21
C SER A 133 1.62 -1.16 -11.57
N THR A 134 1.18 -0.35 -10.61
CA THR A 134 0.15 0.66 -10.86
C THR A 134 0.74 1.75 -11.75
N ASP A 135 -0.04 2.21 -12.72
CA ASP A 135 0.33 3.39 -13.50
C ASP A 135 0.11 4.65 -12.66
N TRP A 136 1.20 5.31 -12.30
CA TRP A 136 1.22 6.55 -11.52
C TRP A 136 1.20 7.81 -12.38
N GLY A 137 1.06 7.64 -13.70
CA GLY A 137 1.12 8.73 -14.68
C GLY A 137 2.55 9.15 -15.01
N SER A 138 2.70 9.76 -16.19
CA SER A 138 3.99 10.24 -16.70
C SER A 138 4.31 11.68 -16.29
N ASP A 139 3.33 12.40 -15.74
CA ASP A 139 3.52 13.81 -15.38
C ASP A 139 4.41 13.93 -14.16
N GLY A 140 5.67 14.31 -14.39
CA GLY A 140 6.70 14.56 -13.38
C GLY A 140 7.27 13.30 -12.70
N LEU A 141 6.79 12.08 -12.97
CA LEU A 141 7.39 10.85 -12.43
C LEU A 141 8.74 10.59 -13.12
N VAL A 142 9.81 10.57 -12.33
CA VAL A 142 11.16 10.24 -12.78
C VAL A 142 11.38 8.74 -12.77
N GLY A 143 10.93 8.08 -11.70
CA GLY A 143 11.13 6.65 -11.57
C GLY A 143 10.61 6.03 -10.29
N ILE A 144 10.66 4.71 -10.24
CA ILE A 144 10.29 3.89 -9.10
C ILE A 144 11.49 3.04 -8.69
N ASN A 145 11.76 2.98 -7.38
CA ASN A 145 12.71 2.05 -6.78
C ASN A 145 11.96 1.12 -5.83
N ILE A 146 12.27 -0.17 -5.89
CA ILE A 146 11.73 -1.20 -4.99
C ILE A 146 12.88 -1.73 -4.13
N SER A 147 12.63 -1.89 -2.83
CA SER A 147 13.59 -2.45 -1.88
C SER A 147 12.94 -3.50 -0.99
N GLU A 148 13.74 -4.46 -0.54
CA GLU A 148 13.31 -5.57 0.32
C GLU A 148 13.45 -5.25 1.81
N ALA A 149 13.73 -3.99 2.14
CA ALA A 149 13.86 -3.45 3.48
C ALA A 149 13.25 -2.06 3.58
N ALA A 150 13.05 -1.57 4.80
CA ALA A 150 12.72 -0.18 5.04
C ALA A 150 13.84 0.73 4.48
N VAL A 151 13.44 1.82 3.85
CA VAL A 151 14.34 2.82 3.27
C VAL A 151 14.18 4.10 4.07
N ASP A 152 15.22 4.49 4.81
CA ASP A 152 15.25 5.74 5.58
C ASP A 152 15.81 6.92 4.76
N ASP A 153 16.63 6.62 3.74
CA ASP A 153 17.19 7.59 2.82
C ASP A 153 16.99 7.15 1.35
N PRO A 154 16.03 7.75 0.62
CA PRO A 154 15.74 7.35 -0.75
C PRO A 154 16.83 7.76 -1.74
N THR A 155 17.13 6.87 -2.68
CA THR A 155 17.96 7.19 -3.84
C THR A 155 17.15 7.86 -4.94
N PHE A 156 17.70 8.92 -5.54
CA PHE A 156 17.06 9.66 -6.64
C PHE A 156 17.47 9.17 -8.04
N ALA A 157 18.31 8.13 -8.11
CA ALA A 157 18.57 7.39 -9.33
C ALA A 157 17.44 6.36 -9.51
N PRO A 158 16.72 6.36 -10.65
CA PRO A 158 15.62 5.43 -10.87
C PRO A 158 16.11 4.04 -11.30
N ALA A 159 15.61 3.00 -10.63
CA ALA A 159 15.75 1.60 -11.05
C ALA A 159 14.80 1.28 -12.20
N HIS A 160 13.55 1.78 -12.11
CA HIS A 160 12.56 1.80 -13.19
C HIS A 160 12.28 3.22 -13.62
N ASP A 161 12.30 3.48 -14.93
CA ASP A 161 12.04 4.77 -15.54
C ASP A 161 11.19 4.63 -16.83
N GLY A 162 10.40 5.66 -17.14
CA GLY A 162 9.52 5.68 -18.31
C GLY A 162 10.24 5.94 -19.64
N SER A 163 11.56 6.12 -19.62
CA SER A 163 12.39 6.38 -20.80
C SER A 163 13.10 5.14 -21.34
N SER A 164 13.12 4.07 -20.54
CA SER A 164 13.84 2.84 -20.88
C SER A 164 13.02 1.96 -21.82
N THR A 165 13.67 1.49 -22.89
CA THR A 165 13.11 0.46 -23.79
C THR A 165 13.34 -0.95 -23.25
N ALA A 166 14.06 -1.08 -22.14
CA ALA A 166 14.35 -2.36 -21.50
C ALA A 166 13.19 -2.74 -20.57
N ALA A 167 12.56 -3.88 -20.82
CA ALA A 167 11.46 -4.38 -19.98
C ALA A 167 11.84 -4.53 -18.49
N ALA A 168 13.13 -4.66 -18.17
CA ALA A 168 13.64 -4.71 -16.80
C ALA A 168 13.64 -3.36 -16.06
N LYS A 169 13.37 -2.26 -16.75
CA LYS A 169 13.36 -0.90 -16.19
C LYS A 169 12.10 -0.11 -16.57
N ALA A 170 11.15 -0.72 -17.25
CA ALA A 170 10.00 0.00 -17.80
C ALA A 170 9.04 0.48 -16.71
N LEU A 171 8.39 1.62 -16.95
CA LEU A 171 7.23 2.07 -16.19
C LEU A 171 5.94 1.98 -17.02
N PRO A 172 4.80 1.56 -16.43
CA PRO A 172 4.67 0.99 -15.08
C PRO A 172 5.47 -0.31 -14.93
N VAL A 173 5.91 -0.63 -13.69
CA VAL A 173 6.75 -1.80 -13.46
C VAL A 173 5.99 -3.06 -13.88
N PRO A 174 6.51 -3.88 -14.83
CA PRO A 174 5.83 -5.09 -15.24
C PRO A 174 5.58 -6.01 -14.05
N LEU A 175 4.38 -6.60 -13.95
CA LEU A 175 3.99 -7.44 -12.82
C LEU A 175 5.01 -8.53 -12.49
N SER A 176 5.62 -9.16 -13.51
CA SER A 176 6.66 -10.18 -13.32
C SER A 176 7.91 -9.63 -12.63
N GLN A 177 8.33 -8.42 -12.95
CA GLN A 177 9.45 -7.74 -12.30
C GLN A 177 9.07 -7.30 -10.89
N ALA A 178 7.88 -6.71 -10.74
CA ALA A 178 7.36 -6.29 -9.44
C ALA A 178 7.32 -7.46 -8.44
N PHE A 179 6.89 -8.66 -8.85
CA PHE A 179 6.91 -9.85 -7.98
C PHE A 179 8.31 -10.41 -7.71
N THR A 180 9.28 -10.13 -8.58
CA THR A 180 10.67 -10.55 -8.42
C THR A 180 11.41 -9.64 -7.44
N GLU A 181 11.12 -8.33 -7.47
CA GLU A 181 11.73 -7.33 -6.60
C GLU A 181 11.03 -7.22 -5.24
N CYS A 182 9.71 -7.35 -5.19
CA CYS A 182 8.93 -7.43 -3.95
C CYS A 182 8.97 -8.84 -3.34
N LYS A 183 10.16 -9.41 -3.12
CA LYS A 183 10.29 -10.84 -2.77
C LYS A 183 10.13 -11.15 -1.29
N SER A 184 10.20 -10.15 -0.41
CA SER A 184 10.15 -10.42 1.03
C SER A 184 8.77 -10.93 1.44
N GLY A 185 8.74 -12.09 2.11
CA GLY A 185 7.51 -12.70 2.64
C GLY A 185 6.94 -11.98 3.85
N ASN A 186 7.73 -11.12 4.50
CA ASN A 186 7.29 -10.24 5.57
C ASN A 186 6.90 -8.86 5.00
N ALA A 187 6.09 -8.10 5.74
CA ALA A 187 5.73 -6.73 5.39
C ALA A 187 6.90 -5.76 5.63
N VAL A 188 7.99 -5.93 4.87
CA VAL A 188 9.22 -5.12 4.96
C VAL A 188 9.65 -4.54 3.61
N ASN A 189 8.95 -4.89 2.53
CA ASN A 189 9.24 -4.28 1.23
C ASN A 189 8.90 -2.79 1.28
N SER A 190 9.62 -2.00 0.50
CA SER A 190 9.38 -0.57 0.34
C SER A 190 9.39 -0.17 -1.12
N ILE A 191 8.64 0.89 -1.42
CA ILE A 191 8.60 1.50 -2.75
C ILE A 191 8.91 2.98 -2.59
N THR A 192 9.82 3.47 -3.42
CA THR A 192 10.16 4.88 -3.53
C THR A 192 9.72 5.39 -4.90
N TRP A 193 8.84 6.39 -4.92
CA TRP A 193 8.50 7.13 -6.12
C TRP A 193 9.29 8.43 -6.15
N VAL A 194 10.01 8.68 -7.24
CA VAL A 194 10.81 9.89 -7.43
C VAL A 194 10.11 10.78 -8.44
N TYR A 195 9.87 12.03 -8.08
CA TYR A 195 9.24 13.03 -8.93
C TYR A 195 10.16 14.24 -9.14
N TYR A 196 9.97 14.94 -10.25
CA TYR A 196 10.42 16.32 -10.44
C TYR A 196 9.58 17.29 -9.63
#